data_AF-A0A9P0QGR0-F1
#
_entry.id   AF-A0A9P0QGR0-F1
#
_cell.length_a   1.000
_cell.length_b   1.000
_cell.length_c   1.000
_cell.angle_alpha   90.00
_cell.angle_beta   90.00
_cell.angle_gamma   90.00
#
_symmetry.space_group_name_H-M   'P 1'
#
loop_
_entity.id
_entity.type
_entity.pdbx_description
1 polymer ?
#
loop_
_entity_poly.entity_id
_entity_poly.type
_entity_poly.pdbx_seq_one_letter_code
_entity_poly.pdbx_strand_id
1 'polypeptide(L)'
;MLKAISLSNVTNRRISIWNINDLIAWLKSNPPDLDSMFQVSRHLAILLLLASGRRIHDLTLLAISGSYFQDFGSWMVFWPKFGSKTDRSSYRQSGWKISENDDKSVDIIKWIRILISLSEERRHGAPDLDSPVHII
;
A
#
# COMPACT_ATOMS: atom_id res chain seq x y z
N MET A 1 38.98 11.38 27.85
CA MET A 1 39.14 12.32 26.73
C MET A 1 38.80 11.57 25.45
N LEU A 2 37.56 11.69 24.96
CA LEU A 2 37.10 10.98 23.75
C LEU A 2 37.66 11.71 22.53
N LYS A 3 38.56 11.04 21.79
CA LYS A 3 39.09 11.56 20.52
C LYS A 3 37.95 11.60 19.51
N ALA A 4 37.68 12.80 19.04
CA ALA A 4 36.71 13.09 17.99
C ALA A 4 36.99 12.21 16.76
N ILE A 5 35.89 11.74 16.18
CA ILE A 5 35.80 11.03 14.90
C ILE A 5 36.74 11.73 13.92
N SER A 6 37.76 10.98 13.49
CA SER A 6 38.69 11.36 12.44
C SER A 6 37.91 12.02 11.30
N LEU A 7 38.29 13.25 10.96
CA LEU A 7 37.86 13.98 9.77
C LEU A 7 38.41 13.24 8.52
N SER A 8 37.94 12.02 8.29
CA SER A 8 38.04 11.41 6.97
C SER A 8 37.20 12.27 6.04
N ASN A 9 37.83 12.83 5.00
CA ASN A 9 37.16 13.61 3.96
C ASN A 9 35.85 12.92 3.57
N VAL A 10 34.71 13.48 4.00
CA VAL A 10 33.40 12.97 3.61
C VAL A 10 33.37 13.10 2.11
N THR A 11 33.51 11.97 1.42
CA THR A 11 33.29 11.93 -0.02
C THR A 11 31.87 12.39 -0.20
N ASN A 12 31.68 13.54 -0.85
CA ASN A 12 30.38 14.06 -1.28
C ASN A 12 29.84 13.08 -2.33
N ARG A 13 29.42 11.89 -1.89
CA ARG A 13 28.60 10.99 -2.69
C ARG A 13 27.30 11.73 -2.85
N ARG A 14 27.12 12.34 -4.03
CA ARG A 14 25.81 12.83 -4.45
C ARG A 14 24.87 11.63 -4.34
N ILE A 15 24.02 11.65 -3.33
CA ILE A 15 22.98 10.64 -3.18
C ILE A 15 22.11 10.81 -4.42
N SER A 16 22.04 9.78 -5.27
CA SER A 16 21.13 9.78 -6.41
C SER A 16 19.71 9.83 -5.86
N ILE A 17 19.04 10.97 -6.04
CA ILE A 17 17.62 11.09 -5.75
C ILE A 17 16.90 10.26 -6.81
N TRP A 18 16.09 9.30 -6.37
CA TRP A 18 15.35 8.42 -7.26
C TRP A 18 14.28 9.21 -8.01
N ASN A 19 14.13 8.95 -9.31
CA ASN A 19 13.11 9.56 -10.15
C ASN A 19 11.85 8.68 -10.14
N ILE A 20 10.74 9.20 -9.61
CA ILE A 20 9.46 8.48 -9.51
C ILE A 20 8.92 8.12 -10.91
N ASN A 21 9.22 8.93 -11.93
CA ASN A 21 8.75 8.68 -13.29
C ASN A 21 9.33 7.37 -13.87
N ASP A 22 10.56 7.01 -13.51
CA ASP A 22 11.19 5.77 -13.97
C ASP A 22 10.46 4.55 -13.37
N LEU A 23 10.05 4.65 -12.10
CA LEU A 23 9.25 3.62 -11.44
C LEU A 23 7.84 3.53 -12.04
N ILE A 24 7.18 4.66 -12.29
CA ILE A 24 5.85 4.68 -12.93
C ILE A 24 5.94 4.06 -14.33
N ALA A 25 6.95 4.42 -15.12
CA ALA A 25 7.18 3.84 -16.44
C ALA A 25 7.39 2.31 -16.35
N TRP A 26 8.22 1.86 -15.39
CA TRP A 26 8.43 0.44 -15.17
C TRP A 26 7.14 -0.30 -14.79
N LEU A 27 6.32 0.26 -13.87
CA LEU A 27 5.03 -0.32 -13.47
C LEU A 27 4.06 -0.44 -14.65
N LYS A 28 4.07 0.52 -15.58
CA LYS A 28 3.26 0.51 -16.80
C LYS A 28 3.72 -0.54 -17.80
N SER A 29 5.04 -0.68 -17.97
CA SER A 29 5.63 -1.64 -18.91
C SER A 29 5.66 -3.08 -18.39
N ASN A 30 5.46 -3.28 -17.09
CA ASN A 30 5.51 -4.58 -16.43
C ASN A 30 4.23 -4.81 -15.59
N PRO A 31 3.05 -4.94 -16.25
CA PRO A 31 1.82 -5.24 -15.53
C PRO A 31 1.94 -6.61 -14.82
N PRO A 32 1.36 -6.76 -13.62
CA PRO A 32 1.36 -8.04 -12.91
C PRO A 32 0.52 -9.07 -13.66
N ASP A 33 0.90 -10.34 -13.52
CA ASP A 33 0.05 -11.46 -13.89
C ASP A 33 -1.24 -11.44 -13.06
N LEU A 34 -2.39 -11.37 -13.74
CA LEU A 34 -3.70 -11.27 -13.10
C LEU A 34 -4.13 -12.56 -12.43
N ASP A 35 -3.54 -13.71 -12.77
CA ASP A 35 -3.82 -14.97 -12.07
C ASP A 35 -2.98 -15.09 -10.78
N SER A 36 -2.01 -14.20 -10.60
CA SER A 36 -1.10 -14.21 -9.46
C SER A 36 -1.50 -13.15 -8.43
N MET A 37 -2.25 -13.56 -7.40
CA MET A 37 -2.58 -12.71 -6.26
C MET A 37 -1.34 -12.03 -5.65
N PHE A 38 -0.21 -12.75 -5.56
CA PHE A 38 1.04 -12.18 -5.03
C PHE A 38 1.55 -11.00 -5.88
N GLN A 39 1.55 -11.14 -7.21
CA GLN A 39 2.00 -10.07 -8.10
C GLN A 39 1.06 -8.85 -8.05
N VAL A 40 -0.25 -9.10 -8.02
CA VAL A 40 -1.26 -8.04 -7.89
C VAL A 40 -1.15 -7.32 -6.54
N SER A 41 -1.05 -8.05 -5.43
CA SER A 41 -0.82 -7.48 -4.09
C SER A 41 0.45 -6.63 -4.04
N ARG A 42 1.56 -7.12 -4.61
CA ARG A 42 2.82 -6.37 -4.67
C ARG A 42 2.68 -5.10 -5.49
N HIS A 43 2.03 -5.17 -6.66
CA HIS A 43 1.79 -4.01 -7.52
C HIS A 43 0.95 -2.96 -6.78
N LEU A 44 -0.16 -3.39 -6.17
CA LEU A 44 -1.04 -2.51 -5.38
C LEU A 44 -0.30 -1.89 -4.18
N ALA A 45 0.52 -2.64 -3.47
CA ALA A 45 1.30 -2.14 -2.35
C ALA A 45 2.25 -1.01 -2.77
N ILE A 46 2.92 -1.15 -3.93
CA ILE A 46 3.79 -0.10 -4.48
C ILE A 46 2.97 1.17 -4.78
N LEU A 47 1.81 1.02 -5.43
CA LEU A 47 0.96 2.18 -5.75
C LEU A 47 0.44 2.88 -4.48
N LEU A 48 0.01 2.12 -3.47
CA LEU A 48 -0.44 2.67 -2.19
C LEU A 48 0.68 3.44 -1.47
N LEU A 49 1.90 2.90 -1.48
CA LEU A 49 3.08 3.58 -0.90
C LEU A 49 3.38 4.89 -1.64
N LEU A 50 3.37 4.87 -2.98
CA LEU A 50 3.62 6.04 -3.81
C LEU A 50 2.57 7.13 -3.62
N ALA A 51 1.28 6.76 -3.61
CA ALA A 51 0.19 7.74 -3.50
C ALA A 51 0.03 8.31 -2.08
N SER A 52 0.30 7.50 -1.06
CA SER A 52 0.10 7.93 0.34
C SER A 52 1.33 8.57 0.98
N GLY A 53 2.54 8.31 0.46
CA GLY A 53 3.79 8.71 1.10
C GLY A 53 4.03 8.06 2.46
N ARG A 54 3.32 6.96 2.77
CA ARG A 54 3.38 6.26 4.06
C ARG A 54 4.41 5.13 4.05
N ARG A 55 4.66 4.56 5.24
CA ARG A 55 5.64 3.47 5.41
C ARG A 55 4.99 2.14 5.07
N ILE A 56 5.80 1.15 4.66
CA ILE A 56 5.34 -0.25 4.46
C ILE A 56 4.56 -0.77 5.66
N HIS A 57 5.01 -0.47 6.87
CA HIS A 57 4.32 -0.90 8.09
C HIS A 57 2.88 -0.36 8.17
N ASP A 58 2.62 0.85 7.69
CA ASP A 58 1.28 1.43 7.75
C ASP A 58 0.29 0.66 6.84
N LEU A 59 0.76 0.00 5.78
CA LEU A 59 -0.08 -0.84 4.93
C LEU A 59 -0.57 -2.10 5.65
N THR A 60 0.18 -2.60 6.64
CA THR A 60 -0.20 -3.80 7.41
C THR A 60 -1.44 -3.57 8.28
N LEU A 61 -1.78 -2.29 8.53
CA LEU A 61 -2.97 -1.88 9.26
C LEU A 61 -4.21 -1.83 8.37
N LEU A 62 -4.05 -1.94 7.04
CA LEU A 62 -5.15 -1.93 6.10
C LEU A 62 -5.76 -3.32 5.95
N ALA A 63 -7.08 -3.38 5.91
CA ALA A 63 -7.82 -4.61 5.66
C ALA A 63 -9.07 -4.29 4.86
N ILE A 64 -9.39 -5.16 3.90
CA ILE A 64 -10.64 -5.10 3.17
C ILE A 64 -11.64 -5.99 3.92
N SER A 65 -12.43 -5.36 4.78
CA SER A 65 -13.58 -5.97 5.46
C SER A 65 -14.58 -4.89 5.88
N GLY A 66 -15.81 -5.28 6.23
CA GLY A 66 -16.91 -4.32 6.43
C GLY A 66 -16.67 -3.23 7.48
N SER A 67 -15.83 -3.49 8.49
CA SER A 67 -15.49 -2.49 9.53
C SER A 67 -14.31 -1.58 9.16
N TYR A 68 -13.47 -1.98 8.21
CA TYR A 68 -12.19 -1.32 7.93
C TYR A 68 -12.06 -0.80 6.49
N PHE A 69 -13.07 -1.03 5.65
CA PHE A 69 -13.08 -0.63 4.25
C PHE A 69 -14.48 -0.23 3.79
N GLN A 70 -14.55 0.84 2.99
CA GLN A 70 -15.77 1.34 2.37
C GLN A 70 -15.50 1.68 0.90
N ASP A 71 -16.32 1.14 -0.01
CA ASP A 71 -16.31 1.47 -1.44
C ASP A 71 -17.49 2.39 -1.76
N PHE A 72 -17.20 3.55 -2.34
CA PHE A 72 -18.17 4.55 -2.78
C PHE A 72 -18.22 4.68 -4.31
N GLY A 73 -17.66 3.73 -5.05
CA GLY A 73 -17.60 3.75 -6.52
C GLY A 73 -16.34 4.48 -7.01
N SER A 74 -16.37 5.81 -7.08
CA SER A 74 -15.26 6.63 -7.60
C SER A 74 -14.19 6.96 -6.55
N TRP A 75 -14.44 6.60 -5.29
CA TRP A 75 -13.47 6.70 -4.21
C TRP A 75 -13.71 5.59 -3.18
N MET A 76 -12.67 5.26 -2.44
CA MET A 76 -12.67 4.25 -1.39
C MET A 76 -12.01 4.82 -0.13
N VAL A 77 -12.37 4.29 1.03
CA VAL A 77 -11.71 4.62 2.30
C VAL A 77 -11.30 3.36 3.01
N PHE A 78 -10.01 3.29 3.37
CA PHE A 78 -9.54 2.37 4.39
C PHE A 78 -9.56 3.06 5.75
N TRP A 79 -10.10 2.40 6.75
CA TRP A 79 -9.99 2.79 8.15
C TRP A 79 -8.92 1.90 8.79
N PRO A 80 -7.71 2.40 9.05
CA PRO A 80 -6.63 1.58 9.58
C PRO A 80 -7.03 0.91 10.89
N LYS A 81 -6.64 -0.35 11.06
CA LYS A 81 -6.77 -1.07 12.32
C LYS A 81 -5.98 -0.34 13.41
N PHE A 82 -6.49 -0.42 14.64
CA PHE A 82 -5.79 0.05 15.82
C PHE A 82 -4.50 -0.75 16.01
N GLY A 83 -3.36 -0.07 16.16
CA GLY A 83 -2.06 -0.74 16.30
C GLY A 83 -0.85 0.10 15.85
N SER A 84 -1.07 1.34 15.42
CA SER A 84 0.04 2.28 15.20
C SER A 84 0.72 2.64 16.52
N LYS A 85 2.02 2.96 16.47
CA LYS A 85 2.77 3.49 17.62
C LYS A 85 2.13 4.72 18.27
N THR A 86 1.35 5.48 17.51
CA THR A 86 0.69 6.70 17.97
C THR A 86 -0.76 6.49 18.40
N ASP A 87 -1.32 5.29 18.23
CA ASP A 87 -2.71 5.03 18.56
C ASP A 87 -2.93 4.98 20.07
N ARG A 88 -4.03 5.58 20.52
CA ARG A 88 -4.54 5.55 21.90
C ARG A 88 -6.05 5.63 21.90
N SER A 89 -6.70 5.42 23.04
CA SER A 89 -8.17 5.43 23.16
C SER A 89 -8.82 6.70 22.59
N SER A 90 -8.14 7.85 22.68
CA SER A 90 -8.60 9.15 22.20
C SER A 90 -7.99 9.60 20.86
N TYR A 91 -7.11 8.82 20.25
CA TYR A 91 -6.47 9.19 18.99
C TYR A 91 -6.23 7.95 18.14
N ARG A 92 -6.87 7.93 16.96
CA ARG A 92 -6.71 6.88 15.95
C ARG A 92 -6.25 7.52 14.65
N GLN A 93 -5.52 6.75 13.85
CA GLN A 93 -5.17 7.17 12.51
C GLN A 93 -6.41 7.53 11.67
N SER A 94 -6.29 8.60 10.88
CA SER A 94 -7.33 9.00 9.93
C SER A 94 -7.50 7.97 8.82
N GLY A 95 -8.70 7.92 8.25
CA GLY A 95 -8.97 7.10 7.07
C GLY A 95 -8.09 7.48 5.87
N TRP A 96 -7.77 6.49 5.04
CA TRP A 96 -7.03 6.67 3.81
C TRP A 96 -8.04 6.73 2.68
N LYS A 97 -8.39 7.95 2.28
CA LYS A 97 -9.25 8.17 1.13
C LYS A 97 -8.43 8.05 -0.15
N ILE A 98 -8.87 7.16 -1.02
CA ILE A 98 -8.29 6.92 -2.35
C ILE A 98 -9.35 7.31 -3.36
N SER A 99 -8.95 8.05 -4.38
CA SER A 99 -9.85 8.45 -5.48
C SER A 99 -9.40 7.80 -6.77
N GLU A 100 -10.33 7.67 -7.70
CA GLU A 100 -10.08 7.12 -9.02
C GLU A 100 -9.01 7.92 -9.76
N ASN A 101 -8.21 7.23 -10.57
CA ASN A 101 -7.24 7.85 -11.46
C ASN A 101 -7.69 7.71 -12.92
N ASP A 102 -7.44 8.73 -13.74
CA ASP A 102 -7.68 8.71 -15.18
C ASP A 102 -6.82 7.62 -15.86
N ASP A 103 -5.59 7.45 -15.40
CA ASP A 103 -4.68 6.43 -15.90
C ASP A 103 -4.93 5.08 -15.22
N LYS A 104 -5.66 4.22 -15.93
CA LYS A 104 -6.05 2.87 -15.47
C LYS A 104 -4.87 1.91 -15.28
N SER A 105 -3.66 2.25 -15.69
CA SER A 105 -2.47 1.43 -15.38
C SER A 105 -2.01 1.60 -13.93
N VAL A 106 -2.25 2.78 -13.34
CA VAL A 106 -1.82 3.15 -11.97
C VAL A 106 -3.01 3.46 -11.05
N ASP A 107 -4.23 3.24 -11.53
CA ASP A 107 -5.46 3.44 -10.77
C ASP A 107 -5.59 2.43 -9.62
N ILE A 108 -5.41 2.93 -8.40
CA ILE A 108 -5.44 2.13 -7.17
C ILE A 108 -6.81 1.48 -6.97
N ILE A 109 -7.91 2.17 -7.30
CA ILE A 109 -9.27 1.64 -7.12
C ILE A 109 -9.48 0.40 -8.00
N LYS A 110 -9.05 0.47 -9.26
CA LYS A 110 -9.06 -0.68 -10.17
C LYS A 110 -8.28 -1.85 -9.58
N TRP A 111 -7.06 -1.61 -9.11
CA TRP A 111 -6.21 -2.68 -8.56
C TRP A 111 -6.74 -3.28 -7.26
N ILE A 112 -7.40 -2.49 -6.40
CA ILE A 112 -8.11 -3.00 -5.22
C ILE A 112 -9.22 -3.95 -5.65
N ARG A 113 -10.05 -3.57 -6.64
CA ARG A 113 -11.14 -4.44 -7.13
C ARG A 113 -10.62 -5.74 -7.71
N ILE A 114 -9.55 -5.68 -8.51
CA ILE A 114 -8.89 -6.89 -9.04
C ILE A 114 -8.44 -7.80 -7.89
N LEU A 115 -7.78 -7.25 -6.86
CA LEU A 115 -7.34 -8.05 -5.72
C LEU A 115 -8.52 -8.68 -4.96
N ILE A 116 -9.64 -7.95 -4.79
CA ILE A 116 -10.85 -8.47 -4.14
C ILE A 116 -11.40 -9.66 -4.93
N SER A 117 -11.53 -9.53 -6.24
CA SER A 117 -12.02 -10.61 -7.12
C SER A 117 -11.11 -11.82 -7.09
N LEU A 118 -9.79 -11.65 -7.20
CA LEU A 118 -8.83 -12.77 -7.13
C LEU A 118 -8.81 -13.50 -5.79
N SER A 119 -9.19 -12.81 -4.72
CA SER A 119 -9.26 -13.42 -3.39
C SER A 119 -10.63 -14.05 -3.09
N GLU A 120 -11.63 -13.91 -3.95
CA GLU A 120 -12.98 -14.50 -3.76
C GLU A 120 -12.93 -16.02 -3.62
N GLU A 121 -12.24 -16.71 -4.55
CA GLU A 121 -12.14 -18.17 -4.55
C GLU A 121 -11.56 -18.70 -3.23
N ARG A 122 -10.58 -17.99 -2.67
CA ARG A 122 -9.97 -18.33 -1.38
C ARG A 122 -10.89 -18.09 -0.19
N ARG A 123 -11.78 -17.10 -0.28
CA ARG A 123 -12.79 -16.82 0.77
C ARG A 123 -13.90 -17.85 0.79
N HIS A 124 -14.37 -18.31 -0.38
CA HIS A 124 -15.44 -19.30 -0.46
C HIS A 124 -15.05 -20.69 0.08
N GLY A 125 -13.75 -21.01 0.16
CA GLY A 125 -13.24 -22.25 0.76
C GLY A 125 -13.23 -22.27 2.30
N ALA A 126 -13.49 -21.15 2.98
CA ALA A 126 -13.46 -21.03 4.44
C ALA A 126 -14.70 -20.28 4.99
N PRO A 127 -15.89 -20.91 4.97
CA PRO A 127 -17.17 -20.25 5.22
C PRO A 127 -17.41 -19.74 6.65
N ASP A 128 -16.56 -20.10 7.62
CA ASP A 128 -16.79 -19.82 9.05
C ASP A 128 -16.01 -18.62 9.61
N LEU A 129 -15.28 -17.90 8.76
CA LEU A 129 -14.54 -16.71 9.14
C LEU A 129 -14.75 -15.66 8.06
N ASP A 130 -15.30 -14.51 8.45
CA ASP A 130 -15.37 -13.27 7.67
C ASP A 130 -13.93 -12.80 7.37
N SER A 131 -13.26 -13.53 6.46
CA SER A 131 -11.82 -13.55 6.30
C SER A 131 -11.39 -12.29 5.55
N PRO A 132 -10.75 -11.33 6.23
CA PRO A 132 -10.41 -10.05 5.62
C PRO A 132 -9.38 -10.27 4.51
N VAL A 133 -9.50 -9.54 3.40
CA VAL A 133 -8.42 -9.50 2.41
C VAL A 133 -7.36 -8.54 2.92
N HIS A 134 -6.19 -9.10 3.20
CA HIS A 134 -5.00 -8.33 3.53
C HIS A 134 -4.28 -7.91 2.25
N ILE A 135 -3.81 -6.66 2.21
CA ILE A 135 -3.11 -6.10 1.04
C ILE A 135 -1.69 -6.69 0.93
N ILE A 136 -1.06 -6.95 2.08
CA ILE A 136 0.28 -7.54 2.25
C ILE A 136 0.26 -8.56 3.39
#